data_AF-A0A6J7J2B7-F1
#
_entry.id   AF-A0A6J7J2B7-F1
#
_cell.length_a   1.000
_cell.length_b   1.000
_cell.length_c   1.000
_cell.angle_alpha   90.00
_cell.angle_beta   90.00
_cell.angle_gamma   90.00
#
_symmetry.space_group_name_H-M   'P 1'
#
loop_
_entity.id
_entity.type
_entity.pdbx_description
1 polymer ?
#
loop_
_entity_poly.entity_id
_entity_poly.type
_entity_poly.pdbx_seq_one_letter_code
_entity_poly.pdbx_strand_id
1 'polypeptide(L)'
;MADDIRILPTEWVGTVRTSSWGIVTPHHPHFHSHAHLEPGWHTTDNNVTFRIDQQEGPFLELTFIASDHESKAVGVLSADSRSLKIATLEVTFHLVVDGDRMSGDGEARAHGASERRGTFAAKMVELTAKS
;
A
#
# COMPACT_ATOMS: atom_id res chain seq x y z
N MET A 1 27.70 12.14 -12.31
CA MET A 1 28.06 10.80 -11.84
C MET A 1 26.74 10.11 -11.56
N ALA A 2 26.51 8.89 -12.05
CA ALA A 2 25.31 8.16 -11.67
C ALA A 2 25.54 7.74 -10.21
N ASP A 3 24.75 8.29 -9.29
CA ASP A 3 24.72 7.78 -7.92
C ASP A 3 24.28 6.32 -7.98
N ASP A 4 25.05 5.45 -7.35
CA ASP A 4 24.76 4.02 -7.32
C ASP A 4 23.48 3.82 -6.51
N ILE A 5 22.43 3.31 -7.17
CA ILE A 5 21.11 3.20 -6.56
C ILE A 5 21.18 2.11 -5.49
N ARG A 6 20.74 2.44 -4.27
CA ARG A 6 20.75 1.51 -3.14
C ARG A 6 19.87 0.30 -3.43
N ILE A 7 20.42 -0.88 -3.19
CA ILE A 7 19.63 -2.12 -3.11
C ILE A 7 18.85 -2.14 -1.80
N LEU A 8 17.53 -2.27 -1.90
CA LEU A 8 16.64 -2.29 -0.75
C LEU A 8 16.54 -3.71 -0.14
N PRO A 9 16.30 -3.83 1.18
CA PRO A 9 15.88 -5.07 1.82
C PRO A 9 14.69 -5.73 1.10
N THR A 10 14.70 -7.07 1.03
CA THR A 10 13.72 -7.84 0.26
C THR A 10 12.34 -7.93 0.91
N GLU A 11 12.24 -7.78 2.23
CA GLU A 11 10.97 -7.82 2.95
C GLU A 11 10.80 -6.59 3.85
N TRP A 12 9.64 -5.95 3.74
CA TRP A 12 9.23 -4.82 4.56
C TRP A 12 7.88 -5.13 5.19
N VAL A 13 7.82 -5.11 6.52
CA VAL A 13 6.63 -5.50 7.27
C VAL A 13 6.11 -4.33 8.09
N GLY A 14 4.80 -4.22 8.23
CA GLY A 14 4.21 -3.18 9.07
C GLY A 14 2.72 -3.02 8.84
N THR A 15 2.23 -1.79 8.85
CA THR A 15 0.79 -1.49 8.86
C THR A 15 0.43 -0.53 7.74
N VAL A 16 -0.71 -0.81 7.09
CA VAL A 16 -1.42 0.12 6.22
C VAL A 16 -2.73 0.47 6.89
N ARG A 17 -2.86 1.73 7.31
CA ARG A 17 -4.11 2.31 7.79
C ARG A 17 -4.90 2.84 6.61
N THR A 18 -6.07 2.26 6.33
CA THR A 18 -6.98 2.75 5.29
C THR A 18 -8.08 3.58 5.93
N SER A 19 -8.24 4.82 5.49
CA SER A 19 -9.39 5.67 5.84
C SER A 19 -10.24 5.91 4.61
N SER A 20 -11.55 5.70 4.73
CA SER A 20 -12.48 5.76 3.60
C SER A 20 -13.81 6.40 3.99
N TRP A 21 -14.46 7.03 3.02
CA TRP A 21 -15.81 7.55 3.14
C TRP A 21 -16.76 6.69 2.30
N GLY A 22 -17.78 6.12 2.95
CA GLY A 22 -18.72 5.19 2.32
C GLY A 22 -18.27 3.72 2.33
N ILE A 23 -19.11 2.85 1.74
CA ILE A 23 -18.99 1.38 1.84
C ILE A 23 -17.70 0.87 1.17
N VAL A 24 -16.80 0.26 1.95
CA VAL A 24 -15.70 -0.58 1.44
C VAL A 24 -16.09 -2.04 1.63
N THR A 25 -16.72 -2.58 0.59
CA THR A 25 -16.98 -4.00 0.25
C THR A 25 -17.66 -4.97 1.26
N PRO A 26 -18.59 -5.84 0.81
CA PRO A 26 -19.45 -6.67 1.68
C PRO A 26 -18.81 -7.99 2.18
N HIS A 27 -17.51 -8.21 1.97
CA HIS A 27 -16.92 -9.56 2.02
C HIS A 27 -15.77 -9.75 3.02
N HIS A 28 -15.52 -8.82 3.94
CA HIS A 28 -14.53 -9.08 5.00
C HIS A 28 -15.12 -10.07 6.02
N PRO A 29 -14.44 -11.19 6.34
CA PRO A 29 -14.95 -12.23 7.24
C PRO A 29 -15.10 -11.78 8.70
N HIS A 30 -14.54 -10.62 9.06
CA HIS A 30 -14.72 -9.98 10.37
C HIS A 30 -15.94 -9.06 10.45
N PHE A 31 -16.68 -8.84 9.36
CA PHE A 31 -18.01 -8.20 9.40
C PHE A 31 -19.07 -9.22 9.77
N HIS A 32 -19.01 -9.70 11.02
CA HIS A 32 -20.12 -10.43 11.58
C HIS A 32 -21.24 -9.45 11.96
N SER A 33 -22.42 -9.74 11.40
CA SER A 33 -23.73 -9.17 11.69
C SER A 33 -24.07 -7.87 10.95
N HIS A 34 -25.33 -7.84 10.51
CA HIS A 34 -26.04 -6.77 9.84
C HIS A 34 -26.16 -5.49 10.70
N ALA A 35 -25.05 -4.90 11.09
CA ALA A 35 -25.03 -3.57 11.68
C ALA A 35 -25.07 -2.53 10.56
N HIS A 36 -26.10 -1.70 10.62
CA HIS A 36 -26.36 -0.58 9.72
C HIS A 36 -25.09 0.19 9.33
N LEU A 37 -24.83 0.26 8.02
CA LEU A 37 -23.76 1.06 7.43
C LEU A 37 -24.13 2.54 7.57
N GLU A 38 -23.72 3.17 8.67
CA GLU A 38 -23.92 4.60 8.86
C GLU A 38 -23.02 5.40 7.90
N PRO A 39 -23.54 6.46 7.24
CA PRO A 39 -22.71 7.37 6.48
C PRO A 39 -21.62 7.98 7.40
N GLY A 40 -20.35 7.76 7.08
CA GLY A 40 -19.25 8.31 7.87
C GLY A 40 -17.87 7.90 7.38
N TRP A 41 -16.86 8.39 8.11
CA TRP A 41 -15.48 7.96 7.95
C TRP A 41 -15.26 6.63 8.66
N HIS A 42 -14.65 5.69 7.97
CA HIS A 42 -14.20 4.42 8.53
C HIS A 42 -12.69 4.29 8.39
N THR A 43 -12.04 3.78 9.43
CA THR A 43 -10.59 3.54 9.45
C THR A 43 -10.32 2.11 9.88
N THR A 44 -9.44 1.42 9.13
CA THR A 44 -9.00 0.06 9.43
C THR A 44 -7.50 -0.04 9.29
N ASP A 45 -6.85 -0.70 10.25
CA ASP A 45 -5.43 -0.99 10.23
C ASP A 45 -5.23 -2.43 9.79
N ASN A 46 -4.42 -2.64 8.75
CA ASN A 46 -4.08 -3.96 8.24
C ASN A 46 -2.58 -4.18 8.34
N ASN A 47 -2.18 -5.33 8.88
CA ASN A 47 -0.79 -5.76 8.81
C ASN A 47 -0.48 -6.20 7.38
N VAL A 48 0.64 -5.72 6.85
CA VAL A 48 1.03 -5.93 5.46
C VAL A 48 2.51 -6.27 5.35
N THR A 49 2.86 -6.91 4.24
CA THR A 49 4.24 -7.10 3.80
C THR A 49 4.40 -6.59 2.37
N PHE A 50 5.41 -5.77 2.14
CA PHE A 50 5.93 -5.47 0.81
C PHE A 50 7.17 -6.33 0.60
N ARG A 51 7.06 -7.32 -0.29
CA ARG A 51 8.19 -8.16 -0.69
C ARG A 51 8.73 -7.67 -2.03
N ILE A 52 10.00 -7.31 -2.09
CA ILE A 52 10.71 -7.03 -3.33
C ILE A 52 11.10 -8.38 -3.93
N ASP A 53 10.50 -8.72 -5.07
CA ASP A 53 10.79 -9.95 -5.79
C ASP A 53 12.05 -9.76 -6.67
N GLN A 54 12.23 -8.56 -7.25
CA GLN A 54 13.39 -8.19 -8.07
C GLN A 54 13.64 -6.68 -8.03
N GLN A 55 14.92 -6.27 -8.07
CA GLN A 55 15.32 -4.86 -8.23
C GLN A 55 16.42 -4.74 -9.29
N GLU A 56 16.16 -3.94 -10.33
CA GLU A 56 17.11 -3.61 -11.40
C GLU A 56 17.30 -2.09 -11.46
N GLY A 57 18.37 -1.60 -10.83
CA GLY A 57 18.59 -0.17 -10.66
C GLY A 57 17.42 0.49 -9.92
N PRO A 58 16.73 1.50 -10.52
CA PRO A 58 15.60 2.17 -9.88
C PRO A 58 14.29 1.38 -10.00
N PHE A 59 14.21 0.31 -10.80
CA PHE A 59 12.96 -0.39 -11.07
C PHE A 59 12.81 -1.61 -10.18
N LEU A 60 11.62 -1.81 -9.62
CA LEU A 60 11.31 -2.87 -8.68
C LEU A 60 10.08 -3.66 -9.13
N GLU A 61 10.17 -4.98 -9.02
CA GLU A 61 9.01 -5.88 -8.99
C GLU A 61 8.73 -6.26 -7.55
N LEU A 62 7.47 -6.14 -7.12
CA LEU A 62 7.08 -6.40 -5.75
C LEU A 62 5.79 -7.23 -5.66
N THR A 63 5.62 -7.87 -4.51
CA THR A 63 4.35 -8.43 -4.07
C THR A 63 3.90 -7.69 -2.81
N PHE A 64 2.71 -7.10 -2.85
CA PHE A 64 1.99 -6.61 -1.69
C PHE A 64 1.15 -7.74 -1.09
N ILE A 65 1.33 -8.01 0.20
CA ILE A 65 0.68 -9.11 0.91
C ILE A 65 -0.10 -8.53 2.10
N ALA A 66 -1.40 -8.78 2.15
CA ALA A 66 -2.26 -8.50 3.28
C ALA A 66 -2.91 -9.80 3.77
N SER A 67 -3.66 -9.75 4.87
CA SER A 67 -4.27 -10.95 5.48
C SER A 67 -5.24 -11.72 4.57
N ASP A 68 -5.90 -11.01 3.64
CA ASP A 68 -6.98 -11.56 2.82
C ASP A 68 -6.71 -11.50 1.31
N HIS A 69 -5.60 -10.91 0.88
CA HIS A 69 -5.22 -10.83 -0.53
C HIS A 69 -3.72 -10.60 -0.73
N GLU A 70 -3.24 -10.99 -1.91
CA GLU A 70 -1.93 -10.64 -2.44
C GLU A 70 -2.09 -9.93 -3.79
N SER A 71 -1.24 -8.95 -4.06
CA SER A 71 -1.27 -8.19 -5.30
C SER A 71 0.14 -7.96 -5.84
N LYS A 72 0.32 -8.16 -7.15
CA LYS A 72 1.56 -7.79 -7.83
C LYS A 72 1.63 -6.28 -8.00
N ALA A 73 2.83 -5.74 -7.81
CA ALA A 73 3.11 -4.32 -7.86
C ALA A 73 4.42 -4.05 -8.59
N VAL A 74 4.54 -2.84 -9.13
CA VAL A 74 5.79 -2.32 -9.68
C VAL A 74 6.17 -1.05 -8.95
N GLY A 75 7.48 -0.85 -8.76
CA GLY A 75 8.03 0.28 -8.03
C GLY A 75 9.10 1.02 -8.80
N VAL A 76 9.25 2.31 -8.51
CA VAL A 76 10.36 3.14 -8.97
C VAL A 76 10.97 3.86 -7.78
N LEU A 77 12.23 3.53 -7.48
CA LEU A 77 13.06 4.19 -6.48
C LEU A 77 13.72 5.42 -7.10
N SER A 78 13.69 6.55 -6.39
CA SER A 78 14.36 7.78 -6.79
C SER A 78 15.87 7.60 -6.87
N ALA A 79 16.55 8.45 -7.65
CA ALA A 79 18.00 8.38 -7.82
C ALA A 79 18.77 8.53 -6.49
N ASP A 80 18.24 9.31 -5.55
CA ASP A 80 18.82 9.48 -4.20
C ASP A 80 18.44 8.34 -3.23
N SER A 81 17.67 7.36 -3.69
CA SER A 81 17.17 6.22 -2.91
C SER A 81 16.32 6.58 -1.68
N ARG A 82 15.73 7.79 -1.65
CA ARG A 82 14.92 8.28 -0.51
C ARG A 82 13.42 8.21 -0.73
N SER A 83 12.97 8.08 -1.98
CA SER A 83 11.55 8.05 -2.32
C SER A 83 11.24 6.87 -3.22
N LEU A 84 10.19 6.12 -2.90
CA LEU A 84 9.73 4.96 -3.65
C LEU A 84 8.26 5.17 -4.03
N LYS A 85 7.98 5.16 -5.33
CA LYS A 85 6.59 5.12 -5.83
C LYS A 85 6.25 3.68 -6.19
N ILE A 86 5.13 3.17 -5.68
CA ILE A 86 4.67 1.81 -5.96
C ILE A 86 3.27 1.87 -6.56
N ALA A 87 3.01 1.09 -7.59
CA ALA A 87 1.68 0.96 -8.17
C ALA A 87 1.25 -0.52 -8.20
N THR A 88 0.05 -0.78 -7.68
CA THR A 88 -0.74 -1.96 -7.98
C THR A 88 -1.80 -1.62 -9.03
N LEU A 89 -2.66 -2.58 -9.39
CA LEU A 89 -3.83 -2.29 -10.23
C LEU A 89 -4.83 -1.31 -9.58
N GLU A 90 -4.85 -1.25 -8.25
CA GLU A 90 -5.90 -0.57 -7.48
C GLU A 90 -5.38 0.64 -6.70
N VAL A 91 -4.11 0.62 -6.31
CA VAL A 91 -3.53 1.56 -5.35
C VAL A 91 -2.18 2.06 -5.86
N THR A 92 -1.93 3.35 -5.71
CA THR A 92 -0.58 3.93 -5.83
C THR A 92 -0.11 4.37 -4.45
N PHE A 93 1.14 4.06 -4.12
CA PHE A 93 1.80 4.46 -2.88
C PHE A 93 2.95 5.42 -3.17
N HIS A 94 3.09 6.44 -2.33
CA HIS A 94 4.17 7.41 -2.31
C HIS A 94 4.90 7.26 -0.98
N LEU A 95 6.06 6.61 -1.00
CA LEU A 95 6.77 6.20 0.20
C LEU A 95 8.13 6.92 0.29
N VAL A 96 8.51 7.27 1.50
CA VAL A 96 9.85 7.72 1.89
C VAL A 96 10.58 6.54 2.50
N VAL A 97 11.85 6.36 2.12
CA VAL A 97 12.76 5.34 2.62
C VAL A 97 13.82 6.01 3.49
N ASP A 98 13.85 5.64 4.77
CA ASP A 98 14.82 6.15 5.75
C ASP A 98 15.46 4.98 6.51
N GLY A 99 16.67 4.59 6.09
CA GLY A 99 17.39 3.44 6.65
C GLY A 99 16.60 2.14 6.44
N ASP A 100 16.11 1.60 7.55
CA ASP A 100 15.30 0.38 7.64
C ASP A 100 13.81 0.68 7.86
N ARG A 101 13.38 1.93 7.69
CA ARG A 101 11.98 2.35 7.76
C ARG A 101 11.50 2.82 6.40
N MET A 102 10.25 2.51 6.10
CA MET A 102 9.54 3.02 4.92
C MET A 102 8.17 3.52 5.34
N SER A 103 7.83 4.75 4.97
CA SER A 103 6.55 5.34 5.38
C SER A 103 6.01 6.32 4.35
N GLY A 104 4.71 6.53 4.33
CA GLY A 104 4.10 7.50 3.43
C GLY A 104 2.62 7.27 3.25
N ASP A 105 2.11 7.67 2.10
CA ASP A 105 0.70 7.63 1.79
C ASP A 105 0.41 6.73 0.59
N GLY A 106 -0.86 6.38 0.44
CA GLY A 106 -1.35 5.73 -0.77
C GLY A 106 -2.77 6.14 -1.09
N GLU A 107 -3.09 6.10 -2.37
CA GLU A 107 -4.37 6.48 -2.91
C GLU A 107 -4.93 5.29 -3.70
N ALA A 108 -6.14 4.87 -3.36
CA ALA A 108 -6.85 3.85 -4.13
C ALA A 108 -7.71 4.51 -5.20
N ARG A 109 -7.64 4.04 -6.44
CA ARG A 109 -8.60 4.41 -7.47
C ARG A 109 -9.82 3.51 -7.33
N ALA A 110 -11.00 4.13 -7.26
CA ALA A 110 -12.27 3.43 -7.33
C ALA A 110 -12.37 2.69 -8.69
N HIS A 111 -12.53 1.37 -8.67
CA HIS A 111 -12.81 0.57 -9.87
C HIS A 111 -14.27 0.13 -9.92
N GLY A 112 -14.91 0.24 -11.08
CA GLY A 112 -16.27 -0.27 -11.33
C GLY A 112 -17.39 0.53 -10.65
N ALA A 113 -18.36 -0.15 -10.02
CA ALA A 113 -19.54 0.47 -9.41
C ALA A 113 -19.24 1.45 -8.25
N SER A 114 -17.98 1.49 -7.80
CA SER A 114 -17.46 2.39 -6.76
C SER A 114 -17.25 3.83 -7.28
N GLU A 115 -16.92 4.04 -8.57
CA GLU A 115 -16.86 5.38 -9.17
C GLU A 115 -18.20 6.12 -9.10
N ARG A 116 -19.31 5.39 -9.28
CA ARG A 116 -20.67 5.94 -9.20
C ARG A 116 -21.07 6.38 -7.79
N ARG A 117 -20.31 6.03 -6.75
CA ARG A 117 -20.64 6.30 -5.34
C ARG A 117 -19.67 7.27 -4.65
N GLY A 118 -18.68 7.82 -5.35
CA GLY A 118 -17.74 8.79 -4.76
C GLY A 118 -16.92 8.20 -3.60
N THR A 119 -16.66 6.90 -3.61
CA THR A 119 -15.85 6.23 -2.59
C THR A 119 -14.38 6.59 -2.79
N PHE A 120 -13.83 7.33 -1.84
CA PHE A 120 -12.41 7.67 -1.76
C PHE A 120 -11.80 6.90 -0.59
N ALA A 121 -10.59 6.36 -0.78
CA ALA A 121 -9.81 5.77 0.28
C ALA A 121 -8.37 6.29 0.23
N ALA A 122 -7.95 6.91 1.34
CA ALA A 122 -6.56 7.28 1.60
C ALA A 122 -5.92 6.23 2.50
N LYS A 123 -4.63 6.00 2.32
CA LYS A 123 -3.85 5.03 3.08
C LYS A 123 -2.66 5.74 3.70
N MET A 124 -2.36 5.42 4.95
CA MET A 124 -1.09 5.74 5.60
C MET A 124 -0.31 4.45 5.80
N VAL A 125 0.96 4.46 5.46
CA VAL A 125 1.82 3.28 5.43
C VAL A 125 3.00 3.49 6.37
N GLU A 126 3.26 2.51 7.22
CA GLU A 126 4.46 2.43 8.05
C GLU A 126 5.00 1.01 8.02
N LEU A 127 6.23 0.85 7.53
CA LEU A 127 6.90 -0.43 7.35
C LEU A 127 8.32 -0.37 7.92
N THR A 128 8.81 -1.52 8.33
CA THR A 128 10.21 -1.73 8.75
C THR A 128 10.80 -2.88 7.97
N ALA A 129 12.05 -2.75 7.55
CA ALA A 129 12.79 -3.83 6.90
C ALA A 129 12.89 -5.02 7.85
N LYS A 130 12.65 -6.21 7.32
CA LYS A 130 12.84 -7.45 8.05
C LYS A 130 14.29 -7.90 7.86
N SER A 131 15.00 -8.00 8.98
CA SER A 131 16.38 -8.48 9.08
C SER A 131 16.51 -9.97 8.79
#